data_AF-A0A350XYA5-F1
#
_entry.id   AF-A0A350XYA5-F1
#
_cell.length_a   1.000
_cell.length_b   1.000
_cell.length_c   1.000
_cell.angle_alpha   90.00
_cell.angle_beta   90.00
_cell.angle_gamma   90.00
#
_symmetry.space_group_name_H-M   'P 1'
#
loop_
_entity.id
_entity.type
_entity.pdbx_description
1 polymer ?
#
loop_
_entity_poly.entity_id
_entity_poly.type
_entity_poly.pdbx_seq_one_letter_code
_entity_poly.pdbx_strand_id
1 'polypeptide(L)'
;MSKPVKIIIAVVSIVSVGFFSILGFLIFGFVGTVTVSSLFAGEPDTVQSHVEKSMPKYKDYEVHFFGAMDGYEYIEYYFDDDLSPAEFDKSEYFKKVTPNDIEEIYGYVDRFEKGIESTHDDFLFGEDIKKSYTFNKSMVDTDDYFYTFSIDNFRSYTLFYFDSERKIAFELRAKT
;
A
#
# COMPACT_ATOMS: atom_id res chain seq x y z
N MET A 1 2.43 -61.20 -0.40
CA MET A 1 1.70 -60.15 0.35
C MET A 1 0.38 -60.70 0.87
N SER A 2 0.15 -60.66 2.18
CA SER A 2 -1.10 -61.13 2.80
C SER A 2 -2.25 -60.19 2.46
N LYS A 3 -3.47 -60.73 2.30
CA LYS A 3 -4.71 -59.97 2.01
C LYS A 3 -4.91 -58.72 2.89
N PRO A 4 -4.63 -58.72 4.22
CA PRO A 4 -4.83 -57.53 5.04
C PRO A 4 -3.90 -56.36 4.69
N VAL A 5 -2.67 -56.62 4.24
CA VAL A 5 -1.71 -55.55 3.90
C VAL A 5 -2.15 -54.77 2.66
N LYS A 6 -2.78 -55.43 1.69
CA LYS A 6 -3.30 -54.76 0.47
C LYS A 6 -4.49 -53.84 0.79
N ILE A 7 -5.32 -54.22 1.75
CA ILE A 7 -6.49 -53.43 2.16
C ILE A 7 -6.05 -52.16 2.90
N ILE A 8 -5.07 -52.27 3.80
CA ILE A 8 -4.55 -51.13 4.55
C ILE A 8 -3.90 -50.09 3.62
N ILE A 9 -3.09 -50.54 2.66
CA ILE A 9 -2.45 -49.64 1.68
C ILE A 9 -3.50 -48.94 0.82
N ALA A 10 -4.53 -49.66 0.34
CA ALA A 10 -5.59 -49.07 -0.47
C ALA A 10 -6.40 -48.00 0.29
N VAL A 11 -6.70 -48.23 1.58
CA VAL A 11 -7.43 -47.28 2.41
C VAL A 11 -6.61 -46.02 2.67
N VAL A 12 -5.31 -46.17 2.99
CA VAL A 12 -4.42 -45.01 3.20
C VAL A 12 -4.30 -44.18 1.92
N SER A 13 -4.14 -44.82 0.75
CA SER A 13 -4.05 -44.11 -0.52
C SER A 13 -5.33 -43.34 -0.88
N ILE A 14 -6.52 -43.89 -0.61
CA ILE A 14 -7.80 -43.20 -0.86
C ILE A 14 -7.96 -41.99 0.05
N VAL A 15 -7.61 -42.13 1.33
CA VAL A 15 -7.70 -41.02 2.30
C VAL A 15 -6.71 -39.91 1.96
N SER A 16 -5.47 -40.25 1.57
CA SER A 16 -4.48 -39.25 1.16
C SER A 16 -4.91 -38.51 -0.10
N VAL A 17 -5.38 -39.21 -1.15
CA VAL A 17 -5.84 -38.56 -2.39
C VAL A 17 -7.06 -37.67 -2.13
N GLY A 18 -8.02 -38.11 -1.31
CA GLY A 18 -9.17 -37.30 -0.93
C GLY A 18 -8.78 -36.02 -0.16
N PHE A 19 -7.84 -36.14 0.79
CA PHE A 19 -7.35 -35.01 1.58
C PHE A 19 -6.63 -33.96 0.71
N PHE A 20 -5.73 -34.38 -0.19
CA PHE A 20 -5.03 -33.45 -1.09
C PHE A 20 -5.96 -32.83 -2.15
N SER A 21 -7.01 -33.53 -2.56
CA SER A 21 -8.00 -33.01 -3.52
C SER A 21 -8.86 -31.91 -2.92
N ILE A 22 -9.31 -32.09 -1.67
CA ILE A 22 -10.10 -31.10 -0.93
C ILE A 22 -9.23 -29.88 -0.57
N LEU A 23 -8.00 -30.11 -0.12
CA LEU A 23 -7.05 -29.03 0.20
C LEU A 23 -6.70 -28.21 -1.06
N GLY A 24 -6.51 -28.87 -2.21
CA GLY A 24 -6.31 -28.20 -3.49
C GLY A 24 -7.53 -27.36 -3.90
N PHE A 25 -8.74 -27.89 -3.78
CA PHE A 25 -9.96 -27.14 -4.10
C PHE A 25 -10.20 -25.95 -3.16
N LEU A 26 -9.89 -26.08 -1.87
CA LEU A 26 -10.01 -24.98 -0.91
C LEU A 26 -8.96 -23.89 -1.18
N ILE A 27 -7.71 -24.25 -1.44
CA ILE A 27 -6.65 -23.26 -1.68
C ILE A 27 -6.85 -22.57 -3.04
N PHE A 28 -7.08 -23.32 -4.13
CA PHE A 28 -7.26 -22.72 -5.47
C PHE A 28 -8.62 -22.04 -5.63
N GLY A 29 -9.68 -22.56 -5.00
CA GLY A 29 -11.00 -21.93 -4.99
C GLY A 29 -11.01 -20.62 -4.22
N PHE A 30 -10.29 -20.53 -3.09
CA PHE A 30 -10.20 -19.31 -2.29
C PHE A 30 -9.25 -18.29 -2.93
N VAL A 31 -8.07 -18.69 -3.43
CA VAL A 31 -7.16 -17.75 -4.13
C VAL A 31 -7.78 -17.20 -5.42
N GLY A 32 -8.50 -18.04 -6.18
CA GLY A 32 -9.18 -17.62 -7.40
C GLY A 32 -10.40 -16.72 -7.15
N THR A 33 -11.11 -16.86 -6.03
CA THR A 33 -12.23 -15.97 -5.70
C THR A 33 -11.78 -14.66 -5.06
N VAL A 34 -10.70 -14.67 -4.28
CA VAL A 34 -10.13 -13.45 -3.67
C VAL A 34 -9.49 -12.56 -4.73
N THR A 35 -8.80 -13.13 -5.72
CA THR A 35 -8.19 -12.36 -6.83
C THR A 35 -9.20 -11.80 -7.83
N VAL A 36 -10.33 -12.48 -8.04
CA VAL A 36 -11.38 -12.00 -8.97
C VAL A 36 -12.32 -11.01 -8.29
N SER A 37 -12.56 -11.13 -6.98
CA SER A 37 -13.39 -10.17 -6.24
C SER A 37 -12.73 -8.79 -6.11
N SER A 38 -11.40 -8.71 -6.06
CA SER A 38 -10.67 -7.44 -6.09
C SER A 38 -10.66 -6.77 -7.48
N LEU A 39 -10.89 -7.53 -8.55
CA LEU A 39 -10.94 -7.03 -9.93
C LEU A 39 -12.33 -6.47 -10.33
N PHE A 40 -13.39 -6.80 -9.58
CA PHE A 40 -14.77 -6.39 -9.87
C PHE A 40 -15.48 -5.65 -8.72
N ALA A 41 -14.84 -5.48 -7.57
CA ALA A 41 -15.29 -4.50 -6.58
C ALA A 41 -15.07 -3.12 -7.19
N GLY A 42 -16.15 -2.43 -7.54
CA GLY A 42 -16.07 -1.02 -7.93
C GLY A 42 -15.21 -0.26 -6.91
N GLU A 43 -14.34 0.60 -7.43
CA GLU A 43 -13.35 1.32 -6.64
C GLU A 43 -14.02 1.97 -5.41
N PRO A 44 -13.49 1.78 -4.19
CA PRO A 44 -14.14 2.25 -2.98
C PRO A 44 -14.25 3.77 -3.01
N ASP A 45 -15.50 4.27 -2.95
CA ASP A 45 -15.86 5.70 -2.93
C ASP A 45 -15.40 6.34 -1.60
N THR A 46 -14.11 6.61 -1.54
CA THR A 46 -13.40 7.12 -0.38
C THR A 46 -12.73 8.43 -0.74
N VAL A 47 -12.54 9.32 0.24
CA VAL A 47 -11.79 10.59 0.05
C VAL A 47 -10.43 10.31 -0.59
N GLN A 48 -9.79 9.21 -0.23
CA GLN A 48 -8.53 8.80 -0.82
C GLN A 48 -8.64 8.49 -2.32
N SER A 49 -9.63 7.69 -2.75
CA SER A 49 -9.85 7.43 -4.18
C SER A 49 -10.09 8.74 -4.96
N HIS A 50 -10.77 9.73 -4.36
CA HIS A 50 -10.93 11.04 -4.99
C HIS A 50 -9.61 11.82 -5.08
N VAL A 51 -8.79 11.81 -4.04
CA VAL A 51 -7.46 12.45 -4.04
C VAL A 51 -6.58 11.81 -5.13
N GLU A 52 -6.51 10.48 -5.18
CA GLU A 52 -5.75 9.74 -6.19
C GLU A 52 -6.23 10.05 -7.61
N LYS A 53 -7.55 10.07 -7.84
CA LYS A 53 -8.16 10.44 -9.14
C LYS A 53 -7.95 11.90 -9.53
N SER A 54 -7.72 12.78 -8.55
CA SER A 54 -7.46 14.20 -8.81
C SER A 54 -6.02 14.48 -9.22
N MET A 55 -5.11 13.52 -9.02
CA MET A 55 -3.73 13.65 -9.46
C MET A 55 -3.64 13.68 -10.99
N PRO A 56 -2.59 14.32 -11.55
CA PRO A 56 -2.27 14.14 -12.96
C PRO A 56 -2.09 12.67 -13.32
N LYS A 57 -2.17 12.36 -14.61
CA LYS A 57 -1.94 10.99 -15.07
C LYS A 57 -0.48 10.59 -14.81
N TYR A 58 -0.27 9.55 -14.01
CA TYR A 58 1.03 8.93 -13.78
C TYR A 58 1.26 7.74 -14.72
N LYS A 59 2.54 7.37 -14.91
CA LYS A 59 2.98 6.25 -15.75
C LYS A 59 2.86 4.92 -15.03
N ASP A 60 3.30 4.93 -13.77
CA ASP A 60 3.48 3.74 -12.95
C ASP A 60 3.40 4.11 -11.48
N TYR A 61 3.26 3.12 -10.62
CA TYR A 61 3.29 3.29 -9.18
C TYR A 61 3.83 2.03 -8.48
N GLU A 62 4.57 2.24 -7.39
CA GLU A 62 5.10 1.17 -6.53
C GLU A 62 4.47 1.26 -5.14
N VAL A 63 3.94 0.14 -4.64
CA VAL A 63 3.24 0.05 -3.36
C VAL A 63 4.02 -0.84 -2.41
N HIS A 64 4.35 -0.29 -1.24
CA HIS A 64 4.95 -1.00 -0.13
C HIS A 64 4.01 -0.97 1.07
N PHE A 65 3.74 -2.15 1.64
CA PHE A 65 2.79 -2.28 2.75
C PHE A 65 3.33 -3.16 3.86
N PHE A 66 3.03 -2.74 5.09
CA PHE A 66 3.28 -3.48 6.31
C PHE A 66 2.03 -3.43 7.19
N GLY A 67 1.60 -4.59 7.68
CA GLY A 67 0.41 -4.74 8.52
C GLY A 67 -0.62 -5.66 7.89
N ALA A 68 -1.80 -5.80 8.50
CA ALA A 68 -2.90 -6.59 7.93
C ALA A 68 -4.26 -5.91 8.13
N MET A 69 -4.49 -5.31 9.29
CA MET A 69 -5.67 -4.50 9.62
C MET A 69 -5.25 -3.07 9.98
N ASP A 70 -4.28 -2.97 10.88
CA ASP A 70 -3.55 -1.73 11.17
C ASP A 70 -2.19 -1.83 10.47
N GLY A 71 -1.76 -0.78 9.79
CA GLY A 71 -0.60 -0.86 8.94
C GLY A 71 -0.14 0.46 8.35
N TYR A 72 1.07 0.42 7.80
CA TYR A 72 1.69 1.52 7.09
C TYR A 72 1.70 1.18 5.60
N GLU A 73 1.31 2.15 4.77
CA GLU A 73 1.45 2.09 3.32
C GLU A 73 2.39 3.22 2.88
N TYR A 74 3.33 2.87 2.02
CA TYR A 74 4.19 3.80 1.31
C TYR A 74 4.01 3.55 -0.19
N ILE A 75 3.61 4.58 -0.94
CA ILE A 75 3.41 4.48 -2.38
C ILE A 75 4.22 5.56 -3.07
N GLU A 76 4.92 5.19 -4.14
CA GLU A 76 5.57 6.11 -5.06
C GLU A 76 4.80 6.11 -6.40
N TYR A 77 4.40 7.29 -6.87
CA TYR A 77 3.73 7.50 -8.16
C TYR A 77 4.69 8.21 -9.10
N TYR A 78 4.99 7.61 -10.24
CA TYR A 78 5.97 8.12 -11.21
C TYR A 78 5.28 8.82 -12.36
N PHE A 79 5.62 10.09 -12.60
CA PHE A 79 5.01 10.92 -13.64
C PHE A 79 5.90 11.04 -14.88
N ASP A 80 5.38 11.65 -15.95
CA ASP A 80 6.19 12.06 -17.08
C ASP A 80 7.19 13.17 -16.71
N ASP A 81 8.40 13.10 -17.28
CA ASP A 81 9.45 14.10 -17.06
C ASP A 81 9.02 15.51 -17.48
N ASP A 82 8.12 15.61 -18.46
CA ASP A 82 7.56 16.86 -18.96
C ASP A 82 6.31 17.34 -18.20
N LEU A 83 5.89 16.63 -17.14
CA LEU A 83 4.78 17.05 -16.29
C LEU A 83 5.08 18.41 -15.65
N SER A 84 4.23 19.39 -15.96
CA SER A 84 4.22 20.67 -15.27
C SER A 84 3.67 20.50 -13.85
N PRO A 85 4.37 20.96 -12.79
CA PRO A 85 3.85 20.93 -11.42
C PRO A 85 2.49 21.63 -11.28
N ALA A 86 2.25 22.67 -12.09
CA ALA A 86 0.98 23.42 -12.11
C ALA A 86 -0.23 22.56 -12.51
N GLU A 87 -0.05 21.35 -13.04
CA GLU A 87 -1.16 20.41 -13.25
C GLU A 87 -1.83 20.02 -11.92
N PHE A 88 -1.11 20.06 -10.80
CA PHE A 88 -1.68 19.85 -9.46
C PHE A 88 -2.57 21.01 -9.00
N ASP A 89 -2.42 22.23 -9.55
CA ASP A 89 -3.33 23.36 -9.25
C ASP A 89 -4.78 23.09 -9.70
N LYS A 90 -4.99 22.11 -10.58
CA LYS A 90 -6.32 21.71 -11.07
C LYS A 90 -7.04 20.79 -10.09
N SER A 91 -6.33 20.21 -9.13
CA SER A 91 -6.93 19.39 -8.08
C SER A 91 -7.56 20.27 -7.00
N GLU A 92 -8.71 19.86 -6.49
CA GLU A 92 -9.34 20.50 -5.32
C GLU A 92 -8.70 20.09 -3.98
N TYR A 93 -7.81 19.09 -4.00
CA TYR A 93 -7.22 18.51 -2.79
C TYR A 93 -5.79 19.00 -2.54
N PHE A 94 -4.99 19.10 -3.60
CA PHE A 94 -3.59 19.48 -3.47
C PHE A 94 -3.45 20.99 -3.33
N LYS A 95 -2.52 21.40 -2.48
CA LYS A 95 -2.10 22.80 -2.38
C LYS A 95 -0.59 22.90 -2.53
N LYS A 96 -0.14 24.02 -3.10
CA LYS A 96 1.28 24.34 -3.20
C LYS A 96 1.88 24.49 -1.79
N VAL A 97 3.06 23.93 -1.57
CA VAL A 97 3.76 24.01 -0.29
C VAL A 97 4.12 25.47 0.01
N THR A 98 3.82 25.93 1.21
CA THR A 98 4.27 27.22 1.72
C THR A 98 5.26 27.03 2.87
N PRO A 99 6.08 28.04 3.21
CA PRO A 99 6.99 27.95 4.37
C PRO A 99 6.30 27.60 5.69
N ASN A 100 5.01 27.94 5.85
CA ASN A 100 4.23 27.63 7.05
C ASN A 100 3.80 26.15 7.12
N ASP A 101 3.78 25.45 5.98
CA ASP A 101 3.35 24.06 5.89
C ASP A 101 4.50 23.07 6.17
N ILE A 102 5.75 23.51 6.06
CA ILE A 102 6.94 22.64 6.17
C ILE A 102 6.95 21.87 7.50
N GLU A 103 6.70 22.57 8.62
CA GLU A 103 6.65 21.96 9.95
C GLU A 103 5.48 20.98 10.09
N GLU A 104 4.35 21.24 9.42
CA GLU A 104 3.22 20.30 9.39
C GLU A 104 3.63 19.02 8.65
N ILE A 105 4.17 19.15 7.44
CA ILE A 105 4.62 18.02 6.61
C ILE A 105 5.65 17.19 7.37
N TYR A 106 6.63 17.83 8.00
CA TYR A 106 7.63 17.15 8.85
C TYR A 106 6.99 16.36 9.98
N GLY A 107 5.91 16.85 10.57
CA GLY A 107 5.16 16.13 11.60
C GLY A 107 4.50 14.84 11.09
N TYR A 108 4.03 14.79 9.84
CA TYR A 108 3.53 13.56 9.21
C TYR A 108 4.68 12.59 8.93
N VAL A 109 5.78 13.10 8.37
CA VAL A 109 6.98 12.31 8.05
C VAL A 109 7.59 11.67 9.29
N ASP A 110 7.78 12.43 10.38
CA ASP A 110 8.32 11.91 11.65
C ASP A 110 7.46 10.77 12.23
N ARG A 111 6.14 10.89 12.13
CA ARG A 111 5.21 9.86 12.60
C ARG A 111 5.27 8.62 11.74
N PHE A 112 5.44 8.79 10.44
CA PHE A 112 5.55 7.68 9.51
C PHE A 112 6.87 6.92 9.73
N GLU A 113 7.99 7.65 9.75
CA GLU A 113 9.32 7.10 10.01
C GLU A 113 9.38 6.36 11.34
N LYS A 114 8.87 6.97 12.42
CA LYS A 114 8.77 6.30 13.72
C LYS A 114 7.88 5.06 13.68
N GLY A 115 6.83 5.10 12.87
CA GLY A 115 5.92 3.99 12.64
C GLY A 115 6.63 2.80 12.01
N ILE A 116 7.25 3.01 10.85
CA ILE A 116 7.97 1.96 10.12
C ILE A 116 9.28 1.53 10.82
N GLU A 117 9.85 2.35 11.70
CA GLU A 117 10.95 1.90 12.56
C GLU A 117 10.51 0.85 13.59
N SER A 118 9.24 0.90 14.00
CA SER A 118 8.67 -0.04 14.96
C SER A 118 8.16 -1.34 14.32
N THR A 119 8.11 -1.40 12.99
CA THR A 119 7.70 -2.59 12.25
C THR A 119 8.87 -3.56 12.16
N HIS A 120 8.73 -4.76 12.74
CA HIS A 120 9.81 -5.76 12.77
C HIS A 120 9.91 -6.53 11.44
N ASP A 121 11.15 -6.75 10.97
CA ASP A 121 11.51 -7.57 9.79
C ASP A 121 10.96 -9.01 9.80
N ASP A 122 10.57 -9.54 10.97
CA ASP A 122 10.18 -10.95 11.15
C ASP A 122 8.67 -11.22 11.01
N PHE A 123 7.87 -10.24 10.55
CA PHE A 123 6.43 -10.45 10.38
C PHE A 123 6.14 -11.29 9.11
N LEU A 124 5.43 -12.41 9.28
CA LEU A 124 5.20 -13.45 8.25
C LEU A 124 4.53 -12.99 6.93
N PHE A 125 4.05 -11.74 6.84
CA PHE A 125 3.19 -11.27 5.74
C PHE A 125 3.40 -9.80 5.32
N GLY A 126 4.48 -9.12 5.75
CA GLY A 126 4.73 -7.71 5.41
C GLY A 126 6.08 -7.48 4.72
N GLU A 127 6.16 -6.48 3.84
CA GLU A 127 7.44 -5.98 3.35
C GLU A 127 8.10 -5.11 4.42
N ASP A 128 9.43 -5.14 4.49
CA ASP A 128 10.16 -4.14 5.26
C ASP A 128 10.16 -2.83 4.47
N ILE A 129 9.14 -2.00 4.71
CA ILE A 129 8.97 -0.68 4.09
C ILE A 129 10.24 0.16 4.26
N LYS A 130 10.99 -0.01 5.35
CA LYS A 130 12.22 0.76 5.60
C LYS A 130 13.28 0.55 4.52
N LYS A 131 13.33 -0.62 3.89
CA LYS A 131 14.28 -0.91 2.80
C LYS A 131 13.92 -0.17 1.51
N SER A 132 12.64 0.10 1.29
CA SER A 132 12.14 0.78 0.08
C SER A 132 11.85 2.26 0.30
N TYR A 133 11.74 2.72 1.56
CA TYR A 133 11.42 4.11 1.89
C TYR A 133 12.52 5.06 1.41
N THR A 134 12.20 5.90 0.43
CA THR A 134 13.15 6.86 -0.17
C THR A 134 12.88 8.31 0.22
N PHE A 135 11.69 8.63 0.71
CA PHE A 135 11.30 9.99 1.06
C PHE A 135 12.18 10.57 2.17
N ASN A 136 12.58 11.84 2.01
CA ASN A 136 13.36 12.55 3.01
C ASN A 136 12.84 13.97 3.18
N LYS A 137 12.84 14.48 4.41
CA LYS A 137 12.49 15.87 4.73
C LYS A 137 13.24 16.92 3.91
N SER A 138 14.49 16.65 3.49
CA SER A 138 15.24 17.55 2.62
C SER A 138 14.66 17.71 1.21
N MET A 139 13.72 16.85 0.82
CA MET A 139 12.97 16.97 -0.43
C MET A 139 11.84 18.00 -0.30
N VAL A 140 11.51 18.47 0.92
CA VAL A 140 10.42 19.41 1.11
C VAL A 140 10.80 20.79 0.61
N ASP A 141 10.17 21.22 -0.50
CA ASP A 141 10.41 22.50 -1.15
C ASP A 141 9.10 23.26 -1.41
N THR A 142 9.19 24.58 -1.53
CA THR A 142 8.03 25.45 -1.81
C THR A 142 7.52 25.39 -3.25
N ASP A 143 8.25 24.77 -4.19
CA ASP A 143 7.79 24.53 -5.55
C ASP A 143 6.92 23.28 -5.71
N ASP A 144 6.77 22.53 -4.63
CA ASP A 144 6.07 21.25 -4.57
C ASP A 144 4.61 21.39 -4.14
N TYR A 145 3.90 20.25 -4.17
CA TYR A 145 2.48 20.17 -3.84
C TYR A 145 2.24 19.08 -2.83
N PHE A 146 1.24 19.28 -1.97
CA PHE A 146 0.91 18.28 -0.97
C PHE A 146 -0.57 18.27 -0.61
N TYR A 147 -0.98 17.16 -0.01
CA TYR A 147 -2.26 16.98 0.65
C TYR A 147 -2.04 16.24 1.96
N THR A 148 -2.65 16.73 3.04
CA THR A 148 -2.64 16.08 4.35
C THR A 148 -4.05 15.74 4.79
N PHE A 149 -4.18 14.58 5.42
CA PHE A 149 -5.41 14.16 6.09
C PHE A 149 -5.04 13.45 7.39
N SER A 150 -5.68 13.80 8.49
CA SER A 150 -5.55 13.05 9.73
C SER A 150 -6.87 13.00 10.49
N ILE A 151 -7.09 11.89 11.17
CA ILE A 151 -8.21 11.68 12.08
C ILE A 151 -7.70 11.20 13.44
N ASP A 152 -8.50 11.43 14.48
CA ASP A 152 -8.26 10.95 15.84
C ASP A 152 -6.84 11.22 16.35
N ASN A 153 -6.39 12.48 16.21
CA ASN A 153 -5.06 12.92 16.66
C ASN A 153 -3.91 12.08 16.06
N PHE A 154 -3.93 11.89 14.74
CA PHE A 154 -2.97 11.07 13.97
C PHE A 154 -3.04 9.57 14.25
N ARG A 155 -4.18 9.05 14.70
CA ARG A 155 -4.37 7.60 14.75
C ARG A 155 -4.41 7.02 13.33
N SER A 156 -5.09 7.68 12.41
CA SER A 156 -4.98 7.39 10.98
C SER A 156 -4.70 8.68 10.23
N TYR A 157 -3.80 8.59 9.25
CA TYR A 157 -3.39 9.77 8.50
C TYR A 157 -2.84 9.39 7.13
N THR A 158 -2.85 10.38 6.24
CA THR A 158 -2.27 10.32 4.91
C THR A 158 -1.54 11.63 4.63
N LEU A 159 -0.34 11.54 4.10
CA LEU A 159 0.38 12.63 3.46
C LEU A 159 0.64 12.21 2.01
N PHE A 160 0.10 12.97 1.06
CA PHE A 160 0.55 12.94 -0.32
C PHE A 160 1.51 14.12 -0.53
N TYR A 161 2.68 13.85 -1.08
CA TYR A 161 3.70 14.86 -1.37
C TYR A 161 4.23 14.68 -2.79
N PHE A 162 4.02 15.65 -3.67
CA PHE A 162 4.57 15.66 -5.03
C PHE A 162 5.85 16.48 -5.08
N ASP A 163 6.96 15.81 -5.37
CA ASP A 163 8.26 16.40 -5.62
C ASP A 163 8.38 16.81 -7.09
N SER A 164 8.42 18.12 -7.33
CA SER A 164 8.46 18.72 -8.64
C SER A 164 9.79 18.53 -9.38
N GLU A 165 10.90 18.33 -8.66
CA GLU A 165 12.22 18.06 -9.20
C GLU A 165 12.29 16.62 -9.73
N ARG A 166 11.82 15.66 -8.92
CA ARG A 166 11.89 14.23 -9.24
C ARG A 166 10.75 13.74 -10.13
N LYS A 167 9.64 14.48 -10.21
CA LYS A 167 8.39 14.04 -10.86
C LYS A 167 7.85 12.77 -10.23
N ILE A 168 7.91 12.71 -8.90
CA ILE A 168 7.40 11.60 -8.11
C ILE A 168 6.46 12.15 -7.05
N ALA A 169 5.29 11.52 -6.87
CA ALA A 169 4.47 11.74 -5.68
C ALA A 169 4.63 10.59 -4.71
N PHE A 170 4.72 10.92 -3.44
CA PHE A 170 4.86 9.99 -2.33
C PHE A 170 3.57 10.00 -1.51
N GLU A 171 2.99 8.84 -1.25
CA GLU A 171 1.90 8.67 -0.30
C GLU A 171 2.42 7.95 0.94
N LEU A 172 2.32 8.61 2.09
CA LEU A 172 2.70 8.11 3.40
C LEU A 172 1.43 7.95 4.22
N ARG A 173 1.10 6.72 4.59
CA ARG A 173 -0.18 6.43 5.24
C ARG A 173 -0.04 5.51 6.43
N ALA A 174 -0.78 5.84 7.48
CA ALA A 174 -1.04 4.95 8.60
C ALA A 174 -2.55 4.65 8.71
N LYS A 175 -2.91 3.37 8.81
CA LYS A 175 -4.26 2.88 9.07
C LYS A 175 -4.30 2.19 10.43
N THR A 176 -5.32 2.46 11.24
CA THR A 176 -5.55 1.82 12.56
C THR A 176 -7.04 1.70 12.87
#